data_AF-T1PAX2-F1
#
_entry.id   AF-T1PAX2-F1
#
_cell.length_a   1.000
_cell.length_b   1.000
_cell.length_c   1.000
_cell.angle_alpha   90.00
_cell.angle_beta   90.00
_cell.angle_gamma   90.00
#
_symmetry.space_group_name_H-M   'P 1'
#
loop_
_entity.id
_entity.type
_entity.pdbx_description
1 polymer ?
#
loop_
_entity_poly.entity_id
_entity_poly.type
_entity_poly.pdbx_seq_one_letter_code
_entity_poly.pdbx_strand_id
1 'polypeptide(L)'
;MAAINPEDLEKLKKFIDFVSANPLILNVPQLGFMKRFIEKFGGKVPEGEYQMPAGGKCPFGGDAKTETKTQPPPSSTQDADEAEPVVEEESEESEVELDMEGVIEPDNDVDQPMGDSSKTPSEEDVDKSSELRSQAAAAYSEQKFQEAIDLYTQAIEINPGNALFHAKRGQAFLKLKKPNACIRDCNKALEINCDSAAAYKYRGRANRLLGNWEEAAKDLRQACKLDYDEEADEWLREVTPNAKKIEQHRLKQQRKKAERERKAAEARRQKARQEQQKQQSAGGFPGGFPGGFPGGFPGAGGAGAGGGAGGFPGMGGANMGDLLSAMNDPEIMAAFEDIIKNPANIEKYKSNPKISKLIESFKGSFPGGVPGFPGAGAATGATEDSTPQAAPTNEEPKAAPKKPDFVDDGLD
;
A
#
# COMPACT_ATOMS: atom_id res chain seq x y z
N MET A 1 5.24 1.45 11.27
CA MET A 1 6.56 1.02 10.76
C MET A 1 6.33 -0.26 9.97
N ALA A 2 6.55 -0.24 8.66
CA ALA A 2 6.46 -1.45 7.84
C ALA A 2 7.59 -2.41 8.26
N ALA A 3 7.26 -3.69 8.46
CA ALA A 3 8.27 -4.71 8.73
C ALA A 3 9.15 -4.89 7.48
N ILE A 4 10.47 -4.80 7.63
CA ILE A 4 11.43 -5.03 6.55
C ILE A 4 11.33 -6.51 6.12
N ASN A 5 11.22 -6.75 4.82
CA ASN A 5 11.17 -8.10 4.25
C ASN A 5 12.49 -8.84 4.57
N PRO A 6 12.45 -10.09 5.08
CA PRO A 6 13.65 -10.90 5.35
C PRO A 6 14.63 -11.00 4.17
N GLU A 7 14.13 -11.06 2.94
CA GLU A 7 14.97 -11.15 1.73
C GLU A 7 15.79 -9.86 1.49
N ASP A 8 15.20 -8.70 1.78
CA ASP A 8 15.88 -7.42 1.60
C ASP A 8 16.94 -7.20 2.68
N LEU A 9 16.73 -7.77 3.86
CA LEU A 9 17.70 -7.79 4.95
C LEU A 9 18.93 -8.65 4.60
N GLU A 10 18.72 -9.76 3.89
CA GLU A 10 19.81 -10.61 3.39
C GLU A 10 20.63 -9.91 2.29
N LYS A 11 19.97 -9.22 1.35
CA LYS A 11 20.64 -8.41 0.32
C LYS A 11 21.47 -7.29 0.94
N LEU A 12 20.91 -6.59 1.94
CA LEU A 12 21.61 -5.54 2.67
C LEU A 12 22.85 -6.09 3.38
N LYS A 13 22.75 -7.26 4.00
CA LYS A 13 23.88 -7.92 4.66
C LYS A 13 25.01 -8.23 3.67
N LYS A 14 24.68 -8.84 2.52
CA LYS A 14 25.66 -9.13 1.45
C LYS A 14 26.35 -7.86 0.94
N PHE A 15 25.60 -6.76 0.82
CA PHE A 15 26.16 -5.47 0.41
C PHE A 15 27.15 -4.92 1.46
N ILE A 16 26.79 -4.96 2.74
CA ILE A 16 27.67 -4.49 3.82
C ILE A 16 28.96 -5.32 3.87
N ASP A 17 28.86 -6.64 3.74
CA ASP A 17 30.02 -7.52 3.72
C ASP A 17 30.94 -7.21 2.53
N PHE A 18 30.36 -6.91 1.36
CA PHE A 18 31.11 -6.53 0.17
C PHE A 18 31.81 -5.18 0.30
N VAL A 19 31.12 -4.15 0.83
CA VAL A 19 31.71 -2.83 1.08
C VAL A 19 32.83 -2.92 2.11
N SER A 20 32.69 -3.79 3.11
CA SER A 20 33.72 -4.03 4.12
C SER A 20 34.97 -4.67 3.52
N ALA A 21 34.82 -5.53 2.51
CA ALA A 21 35.93 -6.12 1.77
C ALA A 21 36.55 -5.15 0.73
N ASN A 22 35.73 -4.26 0.15
CA ASN A 22 36.12 -3.36 -0.94
C ASN A 22 35.64 -1.92 -0.69
N PRO A 23 36.29 -1.15 0.20
CA PRO A 23 35.80 0.17 0.63
C PRO A 23 35.81 1.23 -0.49
N LEU A 24 36.62 1.03 -1.54
CA LEU A 24 36.71 1.94 -2.69
C LEU A 24 35.43 1.93 -3.56
N ILE A 25 34.57 0.91 -3.46
CA ILE A 25 33.30 0.85 -4.19
C ILE A 25 32.40 2.05 -3.88
N LEU A 26 32.53 2.62 -2.67
CA LEU A 26 31.76 3.79 -2.22
C LEU A 26 32.11 5.07 -3.00
N ASN A 27 33.21 5.09 -3.76
CA ASN A 27 33.56 6.20 -4.65
C ASN A 27 32.90 6.11 -6.04
N VAL A 28 32.15 5.04 -6.33
CA VAL A 28 31.37 4.93 -7.57
C VAL A 28 30.17 5.90 -7.51
N PRO A 29 29.85 6.64 -8.61
CA PRO A 29 28.78 7.65 -8.61
C PRO A 29 27.42 7.13 -8.13
N GLN A 30 27.07 5.89 -8.47
CA GLN A 30 25.81 5.24 -8.08
C GLN A 30 25.66 5.07 -6.56
N LEU A 31 26.77 4.99 -5.82
CA LEU A 31 26.79 4.84 -4.35
C LEU A 31 27.11 6.15 -3.62
N GLY A 32 27.07 7.29 -4.31
CA GLY A 32 27.37 8.60 -3.72
C GLY A 32 26.48 8.97 -2.53
N PHE A 33 25.23 8.48 -2.49
CA PHE A 33 24.33 8.68 -1.34
C PHE A 33 24.85 7.96 -0.07
N MET A 34 25.45 6.78 -0.22
CA MET A 34 25.99 6.00 0.88
C MET A 34 27.28 6.62 1.43
N LYS A 35 28.13 7.17 0.55
CA LYS A 35 29.30 7.96 0.95
C LYS A 35 28.89 9.15 1.82
N ARG A 36 27.91 9.94 1.37
CA ARG A 36 27.36 11.08 2.14
C ARG A 36 26.76 10.64 3.48
N PHE A 37 26.09 9.49 3.51
CA PHE A 37 25.55 8.92 4.74
C PHE A 37 26.65 8.58 5.75
N ILE A 38 27.72 7.91 5.32
CA ILE A 38 28.87 7.55 6.18
C ILE A 38 29.58 8.81 6.70
N GLU A 39 29.82 9.80 5.82
CA GLU A 39 30.45 11.07 6.18
C GLU A 39 29.61 11.86 7.19
N LYS A 40 28.27 11.83 7.06
CA LYS A 40 27.35 12.48 8.00
C LYS A 40 27.49 11.96 9.45
N PHE A 41 27.86 10.68 9.62
CA PHE A 41 28.09 10.08 10.93
C PHE A 41 29.58 10.08 11.34
N GLY A 42 30.42 10.85 10.65
CA GLY A 42 31.85 11.02 10.98
C GLY A 42 32.76 9.90 10.46
N GLY A 43 32.24 9.01 9.60
CA GLY A 43 33.06 8.01 8.90
C GLY A 43 33.89 8.63 7.79
N LYS A 44 35.07 8.06 7.51
CA LYS A 44 35.94 8.47 6.41
C LYS A 44 36.02 7.36 5.37
N VAL A 45 35.67 7.67 4.12
CA VAL A 45 35.82 6.74 2.99
C VAL A 45 37.21 6.91 2.37
N PRO A 46 38.00 5.85 2.18
CA PRO A 46 39.30 5.92 1.51
C PRO A 46 39.19 6.52 0.10
N GLU A 47 40.11 7.42 -0.24
CA GLU A 47 40.19 8.02 -1.58
C GLU A 47 40.83 7.03 -2.58
N GLY A 48 40.27 6.95 -3.78
CA GLY A 48 40.78 6.10 -4.86
C GLY A 48 39.71 5.67 -5.86
N GLU A 49 40.14 5.22 -7.03
CA GLU A 49 39.26 4.66 -8.06
C GLU A 49 39.06 3.16 -7.81
N TYR A 50 37.81 2.71 -7.79
CA TYR A 50 37.49 1.29 -7.74
C TYR A 50 37.72 0.64 -9.11
N GLN A 51 38.66 -0.29 -9.19
CA GLN A 51 38.89 -1.08 -10.40
C GLN A 51 37.94 -2.29 -10.41
N MET A 52 37.01 -2.28 -11.36
CA MET A 52 36.06 -3.37 -11.59
C MET A 52 36.79 -4.62 -12.11
N PRO A 53 36.44 -5.83 -11.63
CA PRO A 53 36.96 -7.07 -12.22
C PRO A 53 36.51 -7.21 -13.68
N ALA A 54 37.38 -7.78 -14.52
CA ALA A 54 37.15 -7.95 -15.95
C ALA A 54 35.86 -8.77 -16.21
N GLY A 55 34.81 -8.08 -16.64
CA GLY A 55 33.46 -8.66 -16.76
C GLY A 55 32.32 -7.63 -16.66
N GLY A 56 32.59 -6.38 -16.27
CA GLY A 56 31.67 -5.24 -16.44
C GLY A 56 30.42 -5.22 -15.55
N LYS A 57 30.04 -6.35 -14.94
CA LYS A 57 28.88 -6.43 -14.04
C LYS A 57 29.28 -6.13 -12.60
N CYS A 58 28.73 -5.05 -12.04
CA CYS A 58 28.67 -4.87 -10.59
C CYS A 58 27.92 -6.08 -10.00
N PRO A 59 28.40 -6.72 -8.92
CA PRO A 59 27.69 -7.84 -8.29
C PRO A 59 26.29 -7.48 -7.75
N PHE A 60 25.94 -6.19 -7.75
CA PHE A 60 24.64 -5.65 -7.33
C PHE A 60 23.77 -5.13 -8.49
N GLY A 61 24.19 -5.35 -9.74
CA GLY A 61 23.42 -4.96 -10.94
C GLY A 61 23.61 -3.49 -11.33
N GLY A 62 23.84 -3.25 -12.63
CA GLY A 62 24.08 -1.93 -13.21
C GLY A 62 25.36 -1.93 -14.06
N ASP A 63 25.19 -1.86 -15.38
CA ASP A 63 26.31 -1.79 -16.32
C ASP A 63 26.98 -0.41 -16.28
N ALA A 64 28.31 -0.40 -16.22
CA ALA A 64 29.09 0.81 -16.34
C ALA A 64 29.33 1.14 -17.83
N LYS A 65 28.57 2.13 -18.31
CA LYS A 65 28.74 2.93 -19.54
C LYS A 65 28.17 2.38 -20.86
N THR A 66 27.33 3.23 -21.44
CA THR A 66 26.85 3.37 -22.82
C THR A 66 28.00 3.58 -23.82
N GLU A 67 28.08 2.76 -24.87
CA GLU A 67 28.43 3.17 -26.25
C GLU A 67 27.82 2.19 -27.28
N THR A 68 27.10 2.74 -28.26
CA THR A 68 26.39 2.04 -29.34
C THR A 68 27.35 1.56 -30.44
N LYS A 69 27.26 0.29 -30.88
CA LYS A 69 27.50 -0.10 -32.28
C LYS A 69 27.01 -1.53 -32.61
N THR A 70 26.22 -1.58 -33.67
CA THR A 70 25.56 -2.73 -34.29
C THR A 70 26.53 -3.61 -35.10
N GLN A 71 26.49 -4.95 -34.94
CA GLN A 71 26.14 -5.96 -35.97
C GLN A 71 26.49 -7.42 -35.53
N PRO A 72 25.71 -8.45 -35.98
CA PRO A 72 25.81 -9.87 -35.58
C PRO A 72 26.69 -10.71 -36.55
N PRO A 73 27.18 -11.95 -36.27
CA PRO A 73 26.41 -13.24 -36.34
C PRO A 73 27.10 -14.42 -35.56
N PRO A 74 26.94 -15.74 -35.86
CA PRO A 74 25.88 -16.54 -36.47
C PRO A 74 25.32 -17.66 -35.56
N SER A 75 24.29 -18.35 -36.08
CA SER A 75 23.61 -19.51 -35.49
C SER A 75 24.48 -20.77 -35.42
N SER A 76 24.19 -21.61 -34.42
CA SER A 76 24.27 -23.06 -34.55
C SER A 76 23.19 -23.70 -33.66
N THR A 77 22.40 -24.56 -34.29
CA THR A 77 21.31 -25.39 -33.75
C THR A 77 21.83 -26.72 -33.19
N GLN A 78 21.06 -27.28 -32.24
CA GLN A 78 20.72 -28.71 -31.96
C GLN A 78 20.72 -28.97 -30.45
N ASP A 79 19.54 -29.04 -29.81
CA ASP A 79 18.76 -30.27 -29.44
C ASP A 79 18.99 -30.57 -27.94
N ALA A 80 18.06 -30.98 -27.08
CA ALA A 80 16.63 -31.16 -27.05
C ALA A 80 16.21 -31.35 -25.55
N ASP A 81 14.93 -31.08 -25.25
CA ASP A 81 14.12 -31.60 -24.13
C ASP A 81 14.61 -31.47 -22.67
N GLU A 82 14.10 -30.45 -21.97
CA GLU A 82 13.32 -30.65 -20.74
C GLU A 82 12.39 -29.44 -20.53
N ALA A 83 11.10 -29.64 -20.82
CA ALA A 83 10.09 -28.57 -20.74
C ALA A 83 9.74 -28.24 -19.28
N GLU A 84 10.53 -27.37 -18.66
CA GLU A 84 10.00 -26.47 -17.64
C GLU A 84 9.08 -25.43 -18.33
N PRO A 85 7.98 -24.98 -17.70
CA PRO A 85 7.17 -23.91 -18.29
C PRO A 85 8.03 -22.65 -18.39
N VAL A 86 8.49 -22.40 -19.61
CA VAL A 86 9.20 -21.19 -20.03
C VAL A 86 8.39 -20.00 -19.54
N VAL A 87 8.89 -19.34 -18.51
CA VAL A 87 8.40 -18.01 -18.15
C VAL A 87 8.97 -17.12 -19.24
N GLU A 88 8.16 -16.86 -20.27
CA GLU A 88 8.55 -16.05 -21.44
C GLU A 88 9.37 -14.84 -21.01
N GLU A 89 10.61 -14.80 -21.50
CA GLU A 89 11.52 -13.68 -21.30
C GLU A 89 10.93 -12.42 -21.95
N GLU A 90 10.52 -11.51 -21.07
CA GLU A 90 10.76 -10.07 -21.13
C GLU A 90 10.77 -9.43 -22.53
N SER A 91 9.56 -9.12 -23.02
CA SER A 91 9.38 -7.90 -23.81
C SER A 91 9.79 -6.73 -22.91
N GLU A 92 10.97 -6.15 -23.17
CA GLU A 92 11.38 -4.84 -22.65
C GLU A 92 10.22 -3.87 -22.86
N GLU A 93 9.54 -3.51 -21.78
CA GLU A 93 8.38 -2.63 -21.90
C GLU A 93 8.89 -1.23 -22.25
N SER A 94 8.38 -0.68 -23.35
CA SER A 94 8.67 0.68 -23.80
C SER A 94 8.46 1.66 -22.66
N GLU A 95 9.50 2.45 -22.34
CA GLU A 95 9.43 3.59 -21.42
C GLU A 95 8.24 4.48 -21.81
N VAL A 96 7.46 4.92 -20.81
CA VAL A 96 6.30 5.77 -21.08
C VAL A 96 6.79 7.10 -21.63
N GLU A 97 6.42 7.40 -22.88
CA GLU A 97 6.73 8.70 -23.49
C GLU A 97 5.89 9.80 -22.85
N LEU A 98 6.53 10.51 -21.91
CA LEU A 98 5.99 11.68 -21.23
C LEU A 98 6.47 12.94 -21.91
N ASP A 99 5.58 13.92 -22.00
CA ASP A 99 5.98 15.25 -22.44
C ASP A 99 6.72 15.95 -21.29
N MET A 100 8.03 16.13 -21.42
CA MET A 100 8.86 16.76 -20.39
C MET A 100 9.05 18.27 -20.63
N GLU A 101 8.24 18.89 -21.48
CA GLU A 101 8.38 20.31 -21.81
C GLU A 101 8.24 21.19 -20.55
N GLY A 102 9.24 22.05 -20.36
CA GLY A 102 9.30 22.99 -19.25
C GLY A 102 9.60 22.36 -17.88
N VAL A 103 9.90 21.06 -17.79
CA VAL A 103 10.47 20.47 -16.57
C VAL A 103 11.84 21.11 -16.32
N ILE A 104 12.09 21.51 -15.08
CA ILE A 104 13.33 22.15 -14.65
C ILE A 104 14.06 21.26 -13.64
N GLU A 105 15.36 21.52 -13.48
CA GLU A 105 16.15 20.84 -12.46
C GLU A 105 15.66 21.22 -11.05
N PRO A 106 15.70 20.28 -10.10
CA PRO A 106 15.35 20.55 -8.71
C PRO A 106 16.32 21.56 -8.08
N ASP A 107 15.79 22.53 -7.35
CA ASP A 107 16.60 23.43 -6.52
C ASP A 107 17.18 22.65 -5.33
N ASN A 108 18.51 22.70 -5.20
CA ASN A 108 19.28 22.06 -4.13
C ASN A 108 19.87 23.09 -3.16
N ASP A 109 19.17 24.22 -3.00
CA ASP A 109 19.54 25.28 -2.07
C ASP A 109 19.34 24.85 -0.61
N VAL A 110 19.99 25.56 0.31
CA VAL A 110 19.79 25.40 1.75
C VAL A 110 18.31 25.62 2.09
N ASP A 111 17.76 24.79 2.98
CA ASP A 111 16.38 24.90 3.45
C ASP A 111 16.11 26.31 4.01
N GLN A 112 15.03 26.94 3.53
CA GLN A 112 14.65 28.28 3.96
C GLN A 112 14.13 28.28 5.42
N PRO A 113 14.25 29.39 6.15
CA PRO A 113 13.71 29.50 7.52
C PRO A 113 12.18 29.36 7.52
N MET A 114 11.65 28.51 8.41
CA MET A 114 10.22 28.20 8.52
C MET A 114 9.53 28.82 9.74
N GLY A 115 10.27 29.61 10.54
CA GLY A 115 9.81 30.17 11.82
C GLY A 115 9.63 29.11 12.92
N ASP A 116 9.45 29.57 14.15
CA ASP A 116 9.24 28.71 15.32
C ASP A 116 7.75 28.39 15.49
N SER A 117 7.33 27.17 15.16
CA SER A 117 5.92 26.75 15.25
C SER A 117 5.34 26.81 16.68
N SER A 118 6.17 26.91 17.72
CA SER A 118 5.70 27.04 19.11
C SER A 118 5.38 28.48 19.52
N LYS A 119 5.81 29.47 18.72
CA LYS A 119 5.61 30.88 19.01
C LYS A 119 4.15 31.28 18.86
N THR A 120 3.57 31.84 19.92
CA THR A 120 2.26 32.49 19.91
C THR A 120 2.44 34.01 19.70
N PRO A 121 2.08 34.57 18.54
CA PRO A 121 2.28 35.99 18.26
C PRO A 121 1.37 36.86 19.13
N SER A 122 1.88 38.01 19.61
CA SER A 122 1.05 39.04 20.24
C SER A 122 0.19 39.78 19.20
N GLU A 123 -0.81 40.54 19.63
CA GLU A 123 -1.61 41.37 18.72
C GLU A 123 -0.73 42.33 17.91
N GLU A 124 0.27 42.96 18.53
CA GLU A 124 1.24 43.80 17.82
C GLU A 124 2.05 43.03 16.77
N ASP A 125 2.40 41.76 17.04
CA ASP A 125 3.11 40.90 16.10
C ASP A 125 2.22 40.51 14.92
N VAL A 126 0.92 40.29 15.16
CA VAL A 126 -0.07 40.05 14.10
C VAL A 126 -0.19 41.27 13.19
N ASP A 127 -0.23 42.47 13.75
CA ASP A 127 -0.28 43.72 12.97
C ASP A 127 1.01 43.93 12.16
N LYS A 128 2.18 43.78 12.80
CA LYS A 128 3.50 43.88 12.12
C LYS A 128 3.65 42.87 10.99
N SER A 129 3.26 41.60 11.22
CA SER A 129 3.32 40.57 10.19
C SER A 129 2.31 40.80 9.06
N SER A 130 1.15 41.38 9.36
CA SER A 130 0.15 41.77 8.34
C SER A 130 0.60 42.94 7.47
N GLU A 131 1.33 43.89 8.05
CA GLU A 131 1.97 44.99 7.31
C GLU A 131 3.07 44.46 6.38
N LEU A 132 3.97 43.61 6.89
CA LEU A 132 5.00 42.93 6.08
C LEU A 132 4.40 42.12 4.92
N ARG A 133 3.26 41.44 5.15
CA ARG A 133 2.53 40.74 4.09
C ARG A 133 2.07 41.70 3.00
N SER A 134 1.54 42.86 3.36
CA SER A 134 1.08 43.87 2.40
C SER A 134 2.24 44.43 1.58
N GLN A 135 3.39 44.70 2.23
CA GLN A 135 4.63 45.11 1.56
C GLN A 135 5.16 44.02 0.63
N ALA A 136 5.16 42.76 1.08
CA ALA A 136 5.58 41.62 0.27
C ALA A 136 4.68 41.44 -0.97
N ALA A 137 3.38 41.65 -0.84
CA ALA A 137 2.44 41.62 -1.96
C ALA A 137 2.69 42.75 -2.98
N ALA A 138 3.05 43.95 -2.49
CA ALA A 138 3.46 45.06 -3.34
C ALA A 138 4.76 44.74 -4.09
N ALA A 139 5.81 44.28 -3.39
CA ALA A 139 7.07 43.85 -3.99
C ALA A 139 6.88 42.73 -5.03
N TYR A 140 5.99 41.78 -4.74
CA TYR A 140 5.63 40.72 -5.70
C TYR A 140 4.96 41.28 -6.96
N SER A 141 4.06 42.26 -6.81
CA SER A 141 3.39 42.91 -7.94
C SER A 141 4.35 43.73 -8.80
N GLU A 142 5.40 44.29 -8.19
CA GLU A 142 6.53 44.94 -8.87
C GLU A 142 7.56 43.94 -9.45
N GLN A 143 7.30 42.64 -9.38
CA GLN A 143 8.19 41.56 -9.83
C GLN A 143 9.53 41.47 -9.07
N LYS A 144 9.62 42.10 -7.89
CA LYS A 144 10.77 41.99 -6.99
C LYS A 144 10.63 40.76 -6.10
N PHE A 145 10.75 39.58 -6.71
CA PHE A 145 10.41 38.32 -6.05
C PHE A 145 11.33 37.97 -4.86
N GLN A 146 12.62 38.31 -4.93
CA GLN A 146 13.53 38.07 -3.80
C GLN A 146 13.18 38.95 -2.59
N GLU A 147 12.89 40.24 -2.82
CA GLU A 147 12.44 41.15 -1.77
C GLU A 147 11.12 40.68 -1.14
N ALA A 148 10.18 40.19 -1.96
CA ALA A 148 8.94 39.59 -1.45
C ALA A 148 9.22 38.35 -0.58
N ILE A 149 10.17 37.49 -0.95
CA ILE A 149 10.58 36.32 -0.15
C ILE A 149 11.16 36.75 1.19
N ASP A 150 12.01 37.78 1.19
CA ASP A 150 12.64 38.29 2.42
C ASP A 150 11.60 38.90 3.36
N LEU A 151 10.65 39.67 2.83
CA LEU A 151 9.53 40.24 3.59
C LEU A 151 8.58 39.15 4.14
N TYR A 152 8.24 38.14 3.34
CA TYR A 152 7.45 37.01 3.84
C TYR A 152 8.21 36.19 4.89
N THR A 153 9.53 36.07 4.76
CA THR A 153 10.36 35.38 5.75
C THR A 153 10.32 36.11 7.09
N GLN A 154 10.46 37.43 7.10
CA GLN A 154 10.28 38.24 8.31
C GLN A 154 8.86 38.08 8.89
N ALA A 155 7.82 38.07 8.04
CA ALA A 155 6.45 37.85 8.49
C ALA A 155 6.26 36.46 9.14
N ILE A 156 6.90 35.42 8.61
CA ILE A 156 6.89 34.05 9.16
C ILE A 156 7.64 33.95 10.49
N GLU A 157 8.78 34.63 10.64
CA GLU A 157 9.51 34.68 11.92
C GLU A 157 8.71 35.38 13.04
N ILE A 158 7.90 36.37 12.66
CA ILE A 158 7.02 37.08 13.60
C ILE A 158 5.78 36.23 13.91
N ASN A 159 5.09 35.73 12.89
CA ASN A 159 3.87 34.93 13.00
C ASN A 159 3.94 33.68 12.10
N PRO A 160 4.53 32.59 12.61
CA PRO A 160 4.74 31.36 11.85
C PRO A 160 3.45 30.53 11.67
N GLY A 161 2.42 30.80 12.47
CA GLY A 161 1.13 30.10 12.45
C GLY A 161 0.16 30.56 11.36
N ASN A 162 0.57 31.48 10.49
CA ASN A 162 -0.28 31.94 9.38
C ASN A 162 0.07 31.19 8.07
N ALA A 163 -0.82 30.29 7.65
CA ALA A 163 -0.66 29.49 6.43
C ALA A 163 -0.48 30.34 5.16
N LEU A 164 -1.08 31.53 5.11
CA LEU A 164 -1.03 32.40 3.93
C LEU A 164 0.38 32.90 3.65
N PHE A 165 1.18 33.18 4.68
CA PHE A 165 2.56 33.67 4.49
C PHE A 165 3.42 32.61 3.79
N HIS A 166 3.33 31.36 4.24
CA HIS A 166 4.01 30.23 3.62
C HIS A 166 3.54 30.03 2.17
N ALA A 167 2.22 30.00 1.91
CA ALA A 167 1.69 29.83 0.56
C ALA A 167 2.14 30.95 -0.40
N LYS A 168 2.15 32.20 0.05
CA LYS A 168 2.56 33.36 -0.77
C LYS A 168 4.07 33.47 -0.97
N ARG A 169 4.87 33.04 0.02
CA ARG A 169 6.31 32.88 -0.17
C ARG A 169 6.62 31.77 -1.19
N GLY A 170 5.90 30.65 -1.12
CA GLY A 170 5.92 29.60 -2.14
C GLY A 170 5.60 30.11 -3.55
N GLN A 171 4.59 30.96 -3.69
CA GLN A 171 4.26 31.63 -4.95
C GLN A 171 5.46 32.43 -5.51
N ALA A 172 6.18 33.16 -4.66
CA ALA A 172 7.37 33.91 -5.06
C ALA A 172 8.53 32.98 -5.46
N PHE A 173 8.73 31.86 -4.75
CA PHE A 173 9.70 30.83 -5.14
C PHE A 173 9.43 30.22 -6.51
N LEU A 174 8.17 30.01 -6.89
CA LEU A 174 7.81 29.55 -8.24
C LEU A 174 8.27 30.52 -9.33
N LYS A 175 8.15 31.83 -9.09
CA LYS A 175 8.61 32.85 -10.04
C LYS A 175 10.14 32.87 -10.18
N LEU A 176 10.87 32.47 -9.13
CA LEU A 176 12.31 32.26 -9.16
C LEU A 176 12.74 30.86 -9.61
N LYS A 177 11.80 30.00 -10.08
CA LYS A 177 12.06 28.62 -10.49
C LYS A 177 12.69 27.76 -9.39
N LYS A 178 12.24 27.93 -8.13
CA LYS A 178 12.64 27.13 -6.96
C LYS A 178 11.49 26.23 -6.46
N PRO A 179 11.17 25.15 -7.17
CA PRO A 179 10.00 24.31 -6.86
C PRO A 179 10.09 23.56 -5.53
N ASN A 180 11.24 23.03 -5.11
CA ASN A 180 11.41 22.35 -3.83
C ASN A 180 11.21 23.32 -2.65
N ALA A 181 11.76 24.53 -2.73
CA ALA A 181 11.48 25.58 -1.74
C ALA A 181 9.97 25.87 -1.64
N CYS A 182 9.29 26.00 -2.78
CA CYS A 182 7.83 26.16 -2.82
C CYS A 182 7.08 24.97 -2.19
N ILE A 183 7.51 23.72 -2.46
CA ILE A 183 6.87 22.52 -1.90
C ILE A 183 6.99 22.50 -0.37
N ARG A 184 8.15 22.83 0.19
CA ARG A 184 8.34 22.92 1.65
C ARG A 184 7.38 23.93 2.28
N ASP A 185 7.27 25.11 1.68
CA ASP A 185 6.35 26.15 2.13
C ASP A 185 4.88 25.74 2.01
N CYS A 186 4.48 25.14 0.89
CA CYS A 186 3.11 24.70 0.69
C CYS A 186 2.74 23.54 1.63
N ASN A 187 3.67 22.63 1.91
CA ASN A 187 3.46 21.59 2.92
C ASN A 187 3.25 22.21 4.30
N LYS A 188 4.06 23.21 4.68
CA LYS A 188 3.86 23.91 5.95
C LYS A 188 2.53 24.67 6.00
N ALA A 189 2.14 25.32 4.91
CA ALA A 189 0.85 25.97 4.79
C ALA A 189 -0.31 24.98 4.99
N LEU A 190 -0.20 23.76 4.43
CA LEU A 190 -1.20 22.70 4.55
C LEU A 190 -1.20 22.01 5.92
N GLU A 191 -0.07 21.97 6.63
CA GLU A 191 -0.01 21.56 8.04
C GLU A 191 -0.80 22.53 8.93
N ILE A 192 -0.71 23.83 8.64
CA ILE A 192 -1.39 24.88 9.41
C ILE A 192 -2.87 24.98 9.01
N ASN A 193 -3.17 24.95 7.71
CA ASN A 193 -4.50 24.99 7.15
C ASN A 193 -4.63 23.99 5.98
N CYS A 194 -5.24 22.85 6.27
CA CYS A 194 -5.39 21.75 5.31
C CYS A 194 -6.31 22.07 4.12
N ASP A 195 -7.14 23.12 4.23
CA ASP A 195 -8.12 23.54 3.22
C ASP A 195 -7.63 24.76 2.42
N SER A 196 -6.32 25.07 2.47
CA SER A 196 -5.74 26.16 1.70
C SER A 196 -5.66 25.83 0.20
N ALA A 197 -6.63 26.33 -0.57
CA ALA A 197 -6.64 26.18 -2.03
C ALA A 197 -5.35 26.74 -2.69
N ALA A 198 -4.85 27.88 -2.19
CA ALA A 198 -3.61 28.49 -2.68
C ALA A 198 -2.38 27.58 -2.49
N ALA A 199 -2.28 26.91 -1.33
CA ALA A 199 -1.17 26.00 -1.07
C ALA A 199 -1.20 24.78 -2.00
N TYR A 200 -2.37 24.19 -2.25
CA TYR A 200 -2.52 23.14 -3.26
C TYR A 200 -2.18 23.63 -4.67
N LYS A 201 -2.67 24.82 -5.06
CA LYS A 201 -2.39 25.41 -6.38
C LYS A 201 -0.88 25.55 -6.63
N TYR A 202 -0.15 26.16 -5.69
CA TYR A 202 1.28 26.39 -5.86
C TYR A 202 2.10 25.10 -5.70
N ARG A 203 1.72 24.17 -4.81
CA ARG A 203 2.38 22.86 -4.71
C ARG A 203 2.21 22.04 -5.98
N GLY A 204 1.01 22.04 -6.55
CA GLY A 204 0.74 21.39 -7.82
C GLY A 204 1.58 21.95 -8.97
N ARG A 205 1.72 23.28 -9.04
CA ARG A 205 2.60 23.93 -10.03
C ARG A 205 4.08 23.60 -9.81
N ALA A 206 4.53 23.55 -8.57
CA ALA A 206 5.90 23.15 -8.23
C ALA A 206 6.19 21.70 -8.64
N ASN A 207 5.26 20.78 -8.37
CA ASN A 207 5.36 19.39 -8.79
C ASN A 207 5.40 19.25 -10.32
N ARG A 208 4.59 20.04 -11.05
CA ARG A 208 4.65 20.11 -12.52
C ARG A 208 6.03 20.52 -13.01
N LEU A 209 6.65 21.52 -12.37
CA LEU A 209 7.99 21.98 -12.72
C LEU A 209 9.06 20.90 -12.50
N LEU A 210 8.86 20.00 -11.54
CA LEU A 210 9.75 18.87 -11.26
C LEU A 210 9.45 17.61 -12.09
N GLY A 211 8.39 17.60 -12.90
CA GLY A 211 7.94 16.41 -13.63
C GLY A 211 7.17 15.40 -12.79
N ASN A 212 6.74 15.78 -11.58
CA ASN A 212 5.89 14.95 -10.71
C ASN A 212 4.42 15.08 -11.13
N TRP A 213 4.08 14.48 -12.28
CA TRP A 213 2.79 14.71 -12.95
C TRP A 213 1.58 14.21 -12.17
N GLU A 214 1.66 13.05 -11.51
CA GLU A 214 0.55 12.49 -10.73
C GLU A 214 0.25 13.37 -9.51
N GLU A 215 1.28 13.80 -8.78
CA GLU A 215 1.17 14.69 -7.63
C GLU A 215 0.66 16.07 -8.04
N ALA A 216 1.17 16.61 -9.15
CA ALA A 216 0.70 17.88 -9.70
C ALA A 216 -0.79 17.85 -10.03
N ALA A 217 -1.25 16.81 -10.74
CA ALA A 217 -2.65 16.66 -11.11
C ALA A 217 -3.56 16.51 -9.88
N LYS A 218 -3.10 15.76 -8.86
CA LYS A 218 -3.83 15.59 -7.60
C LYS A 218 -4.00 16.91 -6.86
N ASP A 219 -2.92 17.67 -6.71
CA ASP A 219 -2.93 18.94 -5.99
C ASP A 219 -3.75 20.00 -6.72
N LEU A 220 -3.58 20.15 -8.04
CA LEU A 220 -4.34 21.13 -8.83
C LEU A 220 -5.83 20.80 -8.84
N ARG A 221 -6.20 19.52 -8.94
CA ARG A 221 -7.60 19.09 -8.81
C ARG A 221 -8.17 19.41 -7.44
N GLN A 222 -7.40 19.22 -6.37
CA GLN A 222 -7.82 19.58 -5.02
C GLN A 222 -7.96 21.10 -4.86
N ALA A 223 -7.06 21.88 -5.45
CA ALA A 223 -7.16 23.34 -5.48
C ALA A 223 -8.47 23.79 -6.14
N CYS A 224 -8.74 23.36 -7.38
CA CYS A 224 -9.97 23.70 -8.11
C CYS A 224 -11.25 23.22 -7.40
N LYS A 225 -11.17 22.14 -6.63
CA LYS A 225 -12.30 21.64 -5.82
C LYS A 225 -12.59 22.53 -4.61
N LEU A 226 -11.56 23.07 -3.97
CA LEU A 226 -11.70 23.95 -2.80
C LEU A 226 -12.10 25.37 -3.22
N ASP A 227 -11.42 25.92 -4.22
CA ASP A 227 -11.69 27.23 -4.78
C ASP A 227 -11.34 27.21 -6.27
N TYR A 228 -12.35 27.38 -7.12
CA TYR A 228 -12.14 27.33 -8.57
C TYR A 228 -11.37 28.57 -9.03
N ASP A 229 -10.23 28.32 -9.68
CA ASP A 229 -9.35 29.34 -10.22
C ASP A 229 -8.96 28.92 -11.65
N GLU A 230 -9.12 29.84 -12.60
CA GLU A 230 -8.90 29.56 -14.03
C GLU A 230 -7.45 29.16 -14.33
N GLU A 231 -6.47 29.78 -13.67
CA GLU A 231 -5.04 29.46 -13.83
C GLU A 231 -4.73 28.06 -13.26
N ALA A 232 -5.36 27.67 -12.14
CA ALA A 232 -5.24 26.33 -11.59
C ALA A 232 -5.85 25.25 -12.50
N ASP A 233 -7.01 25.54 -13.11
CA ASP A 233 -7.65 24.61 -14.05
C ASP A 233 -6.86 24.48 -15.36
N GLU A 234 -6.28 25.58 -15.86
CA GLU A 234 -5.36 25.55 -17.00
C GLU A 234 -4.14 24.66 -16.71
N TRP A 235 -3.49 24.86 -15.55
CA TRP A 235 -2.38 24.00 -15.14
C TRP A 235 -2.80 22.54 -14.95
N LEU A 236 -4.03 22.28 -14.48
CA LEU A 236 -4.56 20.92 -14.34
C LEU A 236 -4.69 20.25 -15.71
N ARG A 237 -5.20 20.96 -16.71
CA ARG A 237 -5.29 20.46 -18.09
C ARG A 237 -3.92 20.14 -18.68
N GLU A 238 -2.91 20.96 -18.37
CA GLU A 238 -1.52 20.75 -18.79
C GLU A 238 -0.95 19.42 -18.26
N VAL A 239 -1.14 19.12 -16.97
CA VAL A 239 -0.53 17.92 -16.34
C VAL A 239 -1.33 16.63 -16.54
N THR A 240 -2.63 16.74 -16.83
CA THR A 240 -3.55 15.59 -16.90
C THR A 240 -3.14 14.53 -17.92
N PRO A 241 -2.69 14.85 -19.15
CA PRO A 241 -2.27 13.85 -20.13
C PRO A 241 -1.11 12.98 -19.63
N ASN A 242 -0.06 13.59 -19.08
CA ASN A 242 1.07 12.85 -18.52
C ASN A 242 0.68 12.02 -17.30
N ALA A 243 -0.11 12.59 -16.38
CA ALA A 243 -0.61 11.85 -15.23
C ALA A 243 -1.43 10.61 -15.64
N LYS A 244 -2.31 10.74 -16.64
CA LYS A 244 -3.10 9.62 -17.19
C LYS A 244 -2.21 8.56 -17.84
N LYS A 245 -1.19 8.94 -18.61
CA LYS A 245 -0.24 7.99 -19.23
C LYS A 245 0.49 7.17 -18.16
N ILE A 246 0.97 7.84 -17.10
CA ILE A 246 1.64 7.17 -15.96
C ILE A 246 0.69 6.21 -15.26
N GLU A 247 -0.53 6.65 -14.98
CA GLU A 247 -1.54 5.82 -14.32
C GLU A 247 -1.90 4.58 -15.16
N GLN A 248 -2.15 4.77 -16.46
CA GLN A 248 -2.46 3.69 -17.40
C GLN A 248 -1.31 2.68 -17.50
N HIS A 249 -0.07 3.15 -17.58
CA HIS A 249 1.10 2.28 -17.57
C HIS A 249 1.21 1.50 -16.26
N ARG A 250 1.05 2.14 -15.10
CA ARG A 250 1.07 1.47 -13.79
C ARG A 250 -0.02 0.40 -13.69
N LEU A 251 -1.24 0.69 -14.16
CA LEU A 251 -2.35 -0.27 -14.18
C LEU A 251 -2.07 -1.44 -15.11
N LYS A 252 -1.49 -1.20 -16.29
CA LYS A 252 -1.08 -2.26 -17.23
C LYS A 252 -0.04 -3.18 -16.59
N GLN A 253 0.97 -2.61 -15.93
CA GLN A 253 2.00 -3.36 -15.22
C GLN A 253 1.43 -4.22 -14.09
N GLN A 254 0.51 -3.67 -13.30
CA GLN A 254 -0.17 -4.41 -12.24
C GLN A 254 -1.02 -5.57 -12.80
N ARG A 255 -1.76 -5.35 -13.89
CA ARG A 255 -2.55 -6.40 -14.56
C ARG A 255 -1.67 -7.55 -15.05
N LYS A 256 -0.56 -7.23 -15.72
CA LYS A 256 0.40 -8.22 -16.22
C LYS A 256 1.06 -9.00 -15.08
N LYS A 257 1.46 -8.32 -14.01
CA LYS A 257 2.00 -8.95 -12.80
C LYS A 257 0.98 -9.89 -12.15
N ALA A 258 -0.27 -9.44 -11.98
CA ALA A 258 -1.34 -10.26 -11.42
C ALA A 258 -1.69 -11.48 -12.29
N GLU A 259 -1.66 -11.34 -13.63
CA GLU A 259 -1.85 -12.47 -14.54
C GLU A 259 -0.71 -13.49 -14.42
N ARG A 260 0.54 -13.04 -14.34
CA ARG A 260 1.71 -13.89 -14.11
C ARG A 260 1.60 -14.64 -12.78
N GLU A 261 1.22 -13.94 -11.71
CA GLU A 261 1.00 -14.54 -10.39
C GLU A 261 -0.14 -15.56 -10.41
N ARG A 262 -1.24 -15.28 -11.11
CA ARG A 262 -2.36 -16.22 -11.27
C ARG A 262 -1.94 -17.48 -12.04
N LYS A 263 -1.26 -17.32 -13.18
CA LYS A 263 -0.73 -18.45 -13.97
C LYS A 263 0.27 -19.28 -13.16
N ALA A 264 1.17 -18.63 -12.42
CA ALA A 264 2.13 -19.31 -11.55
C ALA A 264 1.44 -20.05 -10.39
N ALA A 265 0.42 -19.46 -9.77
CA ALA A 265 -0.37 -20.11 -8.72
C ALA A 265 -1.15 -21.31 -9.25
N GLU A 266 -1.76 -21.21 -10.43
CA GLU A 266 -2.44 -22.32 -11.11
C GLU A 266 -1.46 -23.46 -11.44
N ALA A 267 -0.30 -23.15 -11.99
CA ALA A 267 0.75 -24.13 -12.27
C ALA A 267 1.25 -24.84 -11.00
N ARG A 268 1.48 -24.09 -9.91
CA ARG A 268 1.84 -24.67 -8.60
C ARG A 268 0.75 -25.58 -8.06
N ARG A 269 -0.53 -25.20 -8.19
CA ARG A 269 -1.68 -26.02 -7.78
C ARG A 269 -1.80 -27.29 -8.61
N GLN A 270 -1.56 -27.22 -9.92
CA GLN A 270 -1.57 -28.38 -10.80
C GLN A 270 -0.42 -29.34 -10.45
N LYS A 271 0.80 -28.83 -10.26
CA LYS A 271 1.96 -29.62 -9.84
C LYS A 271 1.72 -30.33 -8.51
N ALA A 272 1.22 -29.62 -7.49
CA ALA A 272 0.87 -30.20 -6.20
C ALA A 272 -0.21 -31.30 -6.31
N ARG A 273 -1.23 -31.11 -7.16
CA ARG A 273 -2.24 -32.15 -7.43
C ARG A 273 -1.63 -33.38 -8.10
N GLN A 274 -0.77 -33.20 -9.09
CA GLN A 274 -0.08 -34.30 -9.77
C GLN A 274 0.83 -35.08 -8.81
N GLU A 275 1.56 -34.40 -7.93
CA GLU A 275 2.41 -35.03 -6.91
C GLU A 275 1.59 -35.84 -5.90
N GLN A 276 0.46 -35.29 -5.41
CA GLN A 276 -0.46 -36.04 -4.54
C GLN A 276 -1.02 -37.27 -5.24
N GLN A 277 -1.40 -37.16 -6.52
CA GLN A 277 -1.94 -38.27 -7.28
C GLN A 277 -0.89 -39.36 -7.54
N LYS A 278 0.37 -38.98 -7.81
CA LYS A 278 1.51 -39.92 -7.91
C LYS A 278 1.81 -40.61 -6.58
N GLN A 279 1.73 -39.91 -5.46
CA GLN A 279 1.90 -40.53 -4.13
C GLN A 279 0.78 -41.52 -3.82
N GLN A 280 -0.46 -41.21 -4.19
CA GLN A 280 -1.60 -42.12 -4.02
C GLN A 280 -1.49 -43.36 -4.93
N SER A 281 -1.04 -43.22 -6.17
CA SER A 281 -0.85 -44.36 -7.07
C SER A 281 0.37 -45.22 -6.72
N ALA A 282 1.45 -44.61 -6.20
CA ALA A 282 2.59 -45.33 -5.65
C ALA A 282 2.29 -46.00 -4.29
N GLY A 283 1.22 -45.58 -3.60
CA GLY A 283 0.70 -46.18 -2.37
C GLY A 283 -0.23 -47.39 -2.57
N GLY A 284 -0.50 -47.80 -3.82
CA GLY A 284 -1.28 -49.00 -4.14
C GLY A 284 -0.41 -50.26 -4.19
N PHE A 285 -0.38 -51.01 -3.08
CA PHE A 285 0.19 -52.35 -2.84
C PHE A 285 0.69 -53.19 -4.04
N PRO A 286 1.87 -53.83 -3.90
CA PRO A 286 2.11 -55.20 -4.33
C PRO A 286 2.22 -56.10 -3.08
N GLY A 287 1.15 -56.80 -2.71
CA GLY A 287 1.23 -57.69 -1.55
C GLY A 287 -0.08 -58.39 -1.21
N GLY A 288 -0.62 -59.17 -2.14
CA GLY A 288 -1.48 -60.27 -1.74
C GLY A 288 -0.66 -61.27 -0.94
N PHE A 289 -0.89 -61.35 0.37
CA PHE A 289 -0.47 -62.51 1.17
C PHE A 289 -1.70 -63.35 1.52
N PRO A 290 -1.64 -64.67 1.31
CA PRO A 290 -2.76 -65.58 1.45
C PRO A 290 -3.08 -65.81 2.93
N GLY A 291 -4.37 -65.98 3.22
CA GLY A 291 -4.86 -66.34 4.54
C GLY A 291 -4.26 -67.66 5.05
N GLY A 292 -3.91 -67.65 6.35
CA GLY A 292 -3.48 -68.81 7.13
C GLY A 292 -3.19 -68.41 8.58
N PHE A 293 -4.21 -68.50 9.45
CA PHE A 293 -4.14 -68.50 10.93
C PHE A 293 -3.27 -69.68 11.48
N PRO A 294 -3.01 -69.88 12.81
CA PRO A 294 -3.38 -69.12 14.04
C PRO A 294 -2.29 -69.00 15.15
N GLY A 295 -2.49 -68.09 16.12
CA GLY A 295 -2.24 -68.38 17.56
C GLY A 295 -0.87 -68.07 18.19
N GLY A 296 -0.85 -67.16 19.17
CA GLY A 296 0.25 -66.97 20.13
C GLY A 296 0.02 -65.79 21.09
N PHE A 297 -0.17 -66.10 22.37
CA PHE A 297 -0.69 -65.25 23.46
C PHE A 297 0.29 -64.11 23.95
N PRO A 298 -0.18 -63.22 24.86
CA PRO A 298 0.31 -61.86 25.10
C PRO A 298 1.20 -61.68 26.35
N GLY A 299 1.92 -60.56 26.38
CA GLY A 299 2.28 -59.85 27.61
C GLY A 299 3.74 -59.41 27.74
N ALA A 300 3.89 -58.33 28.53
CA ALA A 300 5.11 -57.79 29.14
C ALA A 300 5.98 -56.79 28.33
N GLY A 301 5.69 -55.50 28.57
CA GLY A 301 6.62 -54.58 29.24
C GLY A 301 7.81 -54.04 28.44
N GLY A 302 7.89 -52.71 28.34
CA GLY A 302 9.14 -52.04 28.01
C GLY A 302 8.95 -50.65 27.42
N ALA A 303 9.01 -49.63 28.28
CA ALA A 303 9.14 -48.23 27.91
C ALA A 303 10.42 -47.99 27.08
N GLY A 304 10.36 -47.07 26.11
CA GLY A 304 11.57 -46.63 25.41
C GLY A 304 11.35 -45.77 24.16
N ALA A 305 10.97 -44.51 24.38
CA ALA A 305 11.39 -43.31 23.66
C ALA A 305 11.40 -43.25 22.11
N GLY A 306 10.62 -42.29 21.59
CA GLY A 306 11.16 -41.24 20.71
C GLY A 306 10.68 -41.23 19.25
N GLY A 307 9.92 -40.18 18.87
CA GLY A 307 9.74 -39.86 17.45
C GLY A 307 8.53 -39.01 17.07
N GLY A 308 8.53 -37.73 17.48
CA GLY A 308 7.98 -36.56 16.77
C GLY A 308 6.63 -36.63 16.03
N ALA A 309 5.60 -36.01 16.63
CA ALA A 309 4.55 -35.31 15.90
C ALA A 309 4.33 -33.95 16.57
N GLY A 310 4.74 -32.88 15.89
CA GLY A 310 4.62 -31.51 16.35
C GLY A 310 3.16 -31.07 16.44
N GLY A 311 2.60 -31.15 17.65
CA GLY A 311 1.34 -30.50 18.00
C GLY A 311 1.55 -29.00 18.19
N PHE A 312 0.70 -28.20 17.53
CA PHE A 312 0.50 -26.78 17.83
C PHE A 312 0.18 -26.61 19.33
N PRO A 313 0.90 -25.76 20.08
CA PRO A 313 0.57 -25.47 21.47
C PRO A 313 -0.53 -24.41 21.54
N GLY A 314 -1.70 -24.75 22.08
CA GLY A 314 -2.70 -23.73 22.41
C GLY A 314 -4.17 -24.16 22.52
N MET A 315 -4.54 -25.41 22.29
CA MET A 315 -5.96 -25.82 22.33
C MET A 315 -6.17 -26.99 23.29
N GLY A 316 -6.02 -26.68 24.57
CA GLY A 316 -6.49 -27.54 25.64
C GLY A 316 -8.01 -27.43 25.75
N GLY A 317 -8.72 -28.46 25.29
CA GLY A 317 -10.10 -28.74 25.69
C GLY A 317 -11.17 -28.44 24.64
N ALA A 318 -11.41 -29.40 23.73
CA ALA A 318 -12.75 -29.74 23.23
C ALA A 318 -12.67 -31.04 22.41
N ASN A 319 -13.68 -31.91 22.54
CA ASN A 319 -13.76 -33.24 21.91
C ASN A 319 -13.72 -33.18 20.37
N MET A 320 -12.53 -33.21 19.78
CA MET A 320 -12.38 -33.29 18.31
C MET A 320 -12.82 -34.66 17.74
N GLY A 321 -12.84 -35.71 18.58
CA GLY A 321 -13.33 -37.04 18.21
C GLY A 321 -14.85 -37.09 17.95
N ASP A 322 -15.63 -36.33 18.71
CA ASP A 322 -17.09 -36.27 18.54
C ASP A 322 -17.47 -35.43 17.31
N LEU A 323 -16.72 -34.36 17.02
CA LEU A 323 -16.91 -33.53 15.83
C LEU A 323 -16.59 -34.31 14.54
N LEU A 324 -15.50 -35.09 14.52
CA LEU A 324 -15.12 -35.90 13.36
C LEU A 324 -16.11 -37.05 13.12
N SER A 325 -16.63 -37.65 14.19
CA SER A 325 -17.62 -38.73 14.10
C SER A 325 -18.98 -38.22 13.64
N ALA A 326 -19.38 -37.00 14.03
CA ALA A 326 -20.62 -36.37 13.60
C ALA A 326 -20.62 -35.96 12.11
N MET A 327 -19.46 -35.60 11.54
CA MET A 327 -19.35 -35.26 10.10
C MET A 327 -19.51 -36.47 9.17
N ASN A 328 -19.39 -37.70 9.69
CA ASN A 328 -19.62 -38.93 8.92
C ASN A 328 -21.09 -39.39 8.95
N ASP A 329 -21.97 -38.71 9.68
CA ASP A 329 -23.43 -38.99 9.66
C ASP A 329 -24.10 -38.15 8.54
N PRO A 330 -24.69 -38.80 7.51
CA PRO A 330 -25.33 -38.11 6.39
C PRO A 330 -26.45 -37.16 6.82
N GLU A 331 -27.15 -37.44 7.94
CA GLU A 331 -28.22 -36.58 8.46
C GLU A 331 -27.68 -35.26 9.01
N ILE A 332 -26.47 -35.29 9.60
CA ILE A 332 -25.83 -34.12 10.20
C ILE A 332 -25.28 -33.20 9.12
N MET A 333 -24.67 -33.75 8.07
CA MET A 333 -24.20 -32.99 6.90
C MET A 333 -25.35 -32.27 6.18
N ALA A 334 -26.47 -32.96 5.95
CA ALA A 334 -27.64 -32.36 5.31
C ALA A 334 -28.25 -31.22 6.14
N ALA A 335 -28.32 -31.38 7.46
CA ALA A 335 -28.80 -30.32 8.36
C ALA A 335 -27.83 -29.13 8.45
N PHE A 336 -26.52 -29.39 8.44
CA PHE A 336 -25.51 -28.34 8.47
C PHE A 336 -25.49 -27.52 7.17
N GLU A 337 -25.67 -28.17 6.02
CA GLU A 337 -25.80 -27.51 4.72
C GLU A 337 -27.06 -26.63 4.65
N ASP A 338 -28.18 -27.09 5.21
CA ASP A 338 -29.43 -26.31 5.28
C ASP A 338 -29.29 -25.08 6.21
N ILE A 339 -28.60 -25.23 7.35
CA ILE A 339 -28.32 -24.13 8.28
C ILE A 339 -27.35 -23.11 7.67
N ILE A 340 -26.33 -23.55 6.92
CA ILE A 340 -25.40 -22.64 6.22
C ILE A 340 -26.12 -21.85 5.14
N LYS A 341 -27.01 -22.50 4.38
CA LYS A 341 -27.79 -21.84 3.33
C LYS A 341 -28.83 -20.89 3.93
N ASN A 342 -29.39 -21.20 5.10
CA ASN A 342 -30.34 -20.35 5.80
C ASN A 342 -30.22 -20.45 7.34
N PRO A 343 -29.56 -19.47 7.99
CA PRO A 343 -29.32 -19.49 9.44
C PRO A 343 -30.59 -19.50 10.32
N ALA A 344 -31.76 -19.14 9.78
CA ALA A 344 -33.04 -19.19 10.51
C ALA A 344 -33.57 -20.63 10.70
N ASN A 345 -33.08 -21.59 9.91
CA ASN A 345 -33.54 -22.99 9.97
C ASN A 345 -32.98 -23.76 11.17
N ILE A 346 -32.14 -23.15 12.00
CA ILE A 346 -31.58 -23.78 13.22
C ILE A 346 -32.68 -24.28 14.15
N GLU A 347 -33.79 -23.54 14.27
CA GLU A 347 -34.89 -23.88 15.18
C GLU A 347 -35.60 -25.20 14.79
N LYS A 348 -35.61 -25.52 13.48
CA LYS A 348 -36.18 -26.77 12.94
C LYS A 348 -35.44 -28.01 13.43
N TYR A 349 -34.14 -27.91 13.68
CA TYR A 349 -33.28 -29.03 14.07
C TYR A 349 -32.98 -29.08 15.57
N LYS A 350 -33.52 -28.11 16.34
CA LYS A 350 -33.39 -28.04 17.80
C LYS A 350 -33.99 -29.24 18.53
N SER A 351 -35.00 -29.88 17.93
CA SER A 351 -35.64 -31.09 18.43
C SER A 351 -34.90 -32.38 18.07
N ASN A 352 -33.89 -32.33 17.18
CA ASN A 352 -33.09 -33.51 16.84
C ASN A 352 -31.92 -33.65 17.83
N PRO A 353 -31.89 -34.72 18.66
CA PRO A 353 -30.90 -34.88 19.73
C PRO A 353 -29.46 -35.07 19.25
N LYS A 354 -29.24 -35.46 17.98
CA LYS A 354 -27.89 -35.56 17.40
C LYS A 354 -27.34 -34.19 17.01
N ILE A 355 -28.19 -33.31 16.46
CA ILE A 355 -27.79 -32.00 15.94
C ILE A 355 -27.73 -30.96 17.08
N SER A 356 -28.61 -31.07 18.08
CA SER A 356 -28.57 -30.18 19.26
C SER A 356 -27.29 -30.32 20.08
N LYS A 357 -26.81 -31.56 20.29
CA LYS A 357 -25.52 -31.84 20.96
C LYS A 357 -24.34 -31.22 20.21
N LEU A 358 -24.38 -31.24 18.88
CA LEU A 358 -23.35 -30.64 18.03
C LEU A 358 -23.37 -29.10 18.14
N ILE A 359 -24.55 -28.47 18.11
CA ILE A 359 -24.70 -27.01 18.27
C ILE A 359 -24.23 -26.56 19.66
N GLU A 360 -24.53 -27.32 20.72
CA GLU A 360 -24.04 -27.05 22.07
C GLU A 360 -22.51 -27.18 22.19
N SER A 361 -21.92 -28.19 21.53
CA SER A 361 -20.46 -28.35 21.48
C SER A 361 -19.75 -27.19 20.74
N PHE A 362 -20.42 -26.60 19.74
CA PHE A 362 -19.90 -25.45 18.99
C PHE A 362 -19.99 -24.15 19.80
N LYS A 363 -21.04 -23.98 20.60
CA LYS A 363 -21.25 -22.81 21.46
C LYS A 363 -20.23 -22.72 22.61
N GLY A 364 -19.75 -23.86 23.10
CA GLY A 364 -18.71 -23.92 24.15
C GLY A 364 -17.27 -23.69 23.66
N SER A 365 -17.04 -23.72 22.34
CA SER A 365 -15.68 -23.77 21.77
C SER A 365 -15.10 -22.40 21.34
N PHE A 366 -15.83 -21.29 21.53
CA PHE A 366 -15.37 -19.93 21.20
C PHE A 366 -15.75 -18.91 22.29
N PRO A 367 -14.80 -18.39 23.09
CA PRO A 367 -15.03 -17.25 23.95
C PRO A 367 -14.90 -15.97 23.10
N GLY A 368 -15.97 -15.60 22.43
CA GLY A 368 -16.02 -14.44 21.53
C GLY A 368 -16.78 -14.81 20.26
N GLY A 369 -18.05 -14.41 20.22
CA GLY A 369 -18.99 -14.79 19.17
C GLY A 369 -18.50 -14.49 17.74
N VAL A 370 -19.02 -15.27 16.79
CA VAL A 370 -18.77 -15.10 15.36
C VAL A 370 -19.49 -13.83 14.87
N PRO A 371 -18.80 -12.91 14.15
CA PRO A 371 -19.44 -11.73 13.57
C PRO A 371 -20.48 -12.15 12.53
N GLY A 372 -21.76 -11.77 12.72
CA GLY A 372 -22.84 -12.01 11.76
C GLY A 372 -24.10 -12.69 12.30
N PHE A 373 -24.16 -13.03 13.60
CA PHE A 373 -25.39 -13.51 14.22
C PHE A 373 -26.13 -12.36 14.94
N PRO A 374 -27.41 -12.08 14.62
CA PRO A 374 -28.19 -11.09 15.34
C PRO A 374 -28.68 -11.69 16.66
N GLY A 375 -28.18 -11.14 17.77
CA GLY A 375 -28.81 -11.23 19.09
C GLY A 375 -28.01 -11.97 20.16
N ALA A 376 -27.20 -11.23 20.92
CA ALA A 376 -27.10 -11.36 22.40
C ALA A 376 -26.14 -10.32 23.00
N GLY A 377 -26.69 -9.46 23.88
CA GLY A 377 -25.96 -8.55 24.78
C GLY A 377 -26.34 -7.07 24.52
N ALA A 378 -26.98 -6.30 25.40
CA ALA A 378 -26.92 -6.32 26.86
C ALA A 378 -28.26 -5.92 27.50
N ALA A 379 -28.45 -6.41 28.73
CA ALA A 379 -29.53 -6.09 29.65
C ALA A 379 -29.44 -4.65 30.16
N THR A 380 -30.60 -4.03 30.47
CA THR A 380 -30.94 -3.51 31.81
C THR A 380 -32.33 -2.84 31.83
N GLY A 381 -33.18 -3.25 32.79
CA GLY A 381 -34.14 -2.37 33.46
C GLY A 381 -35.48 -2.11 32.80
N ALA A 382 -36.48 -2.98 33.04
CA ALA A 382 -37.89 -2.64 32.89
C ALA A 382 -38.52 -2.52 34.28
N THR A 383 -39.17 -1.39 34.56
CA THR A 383 -40.25 -1.29 35.54
C THR A 383 -41.50 -0.80 34.82
N GLU A 384 -42.61 -1.44 35.19
CA GLU A 384 -44.02 -1.26 34.83
C GLU A 384 -44.47 0.22 34.96
N ASP A 385 -45.53 0.77 34.36
CA ASP A 385 -46.92 0.28 34.32
C ASP A 385 -47.79 1.25 33.46
N SER A 386 -48.98 0.77 33.07
CA SER A 386 -50.24 1.48 32.79
C SER A 386 -50.53 2.12 31.41
N THR A 387 -51.63 1.63 30.85
CA THR A 387 -52.46 2.04 29.69
C THR A 387 -53.32 3.30 29.99
N PRO A 388 -54.28 3.75 29.13
CA PRO A 388 -54.26 4.08 27.70
C PRO A 388 -54.96 5.45 27.38
N GLN A 389 -55.10 5.77 26.08
CA GLN A 389 -56.24 6.48 25.45
C GLN A 389 -56.12 8.00 25.15
N ALA A 390 -56.12 8.35 23.86
CA ALA A 390 -57.04 9.32 23.23
C ALA A 390 -56.79 9.43 21.70
N ALA A 391 -57.86 9.39 20.92
CA ALA A 391 -57.91 9.60 19.47
C ALA A 391 -58.26 11.08 19.15
N PRO A 392 -58.67 11.46 17.92
CA PRO A 392 -57.88 11.61 16.69
C PRO A 392 -58.05 13.02 16.08
N THR A 393 -57.18 13.46 15.16
CA THR A 393 -57.53 14.54 14.22
C THR A 393 -56.96 14.29 12.82
N ASN A 394 -57.88 14.37 11.85
CA ASN A 394 -57.69 14.41 10.40
C ASN A 394 -56.67 15.46 9.96
N GLU A 395 -55.89 15.16 8.91
CA GLU A 395 -55.84 15.95 7.68
C GLU A 395 -55.10 15.20 6.55
N GLU A 396 -55.56 15.44 5.32
CA GLU A 396 -55.28 14.77 4.04
C GLU A 396 -53.86 14.99 3.46
N PRO A 397 -53.46 14.24 2.41
CA PRO A 397 -52.06 13.98 2.08
C PRO A 397 -51.45 15.03 1.14
N LYS A 398 -50.21 15.46 1.38
CA LYS A 398 -49.42 16.26 0.42
C LYS A 398 -48.16 15.52 -0.06
N ALA A 399 -48.23 15.20 -1.35
CA ALA A 399 -47.21 14.97 -2.38
C ALA A 399 -45.74 14.75 -1.97
N ALA A 400 -45.20 13.62 -2.43
CA ALA A 400 -43.77 13.30 -2.46
C ALA A 400 -42.99 14.24 -3.39
N PRO A 401 -41.73 14.60 -3.05
CA PRO A 401 -40.88 15.40 -3.93
C PRO A 401 -40.36 14.58 -5.12
N LYS A 402 -40.46 15.16 -6.31
CA LYS A 402 -39.92 14.60 -7.57
C LYS A 402 -38.40 14.57 -7.53
N LYS A 403 -37.82 13.45 -7.99
CA LYS A 403 -36.38 13.31 -8.25
C LYS A 403 -36.00 14.15 -9.49
N PRO A 404 -34.81 14.77 -9.53
CA PRO A 404 -34.32 15.44 -10.73
C PRO A 404 -33.88 14.41 -11.78
N ASP A 405 -34.20 14.71 -13.03
CA ASP A 405 -33.88 13.90 -14.21
C ASP A 405 -32.37 13.79 -14.42
N PHE A 406 -31.89 12.56 -14.46
CA PHE A 406 -30.54 12.19 -14.85
C PHE A 406 -30.49 12.11 -16.38
N VAL A 407 -29.71 13.00 -17.01
CA VAL A 407 -29.40 12.95 -18.44
C VAL A 407 -28.04 12.29 -18.57
N ASP A 408 -28.02 11.16 -19.28
CA ASP A 408 -26.87 10.34 -19.62
C ASP A 408 -26.24 10.89 -20.91
N ASP A 409 -25.11 11.60 -20.78
CA ASP A 409 -24.40 12.22 -21.90
C ASP A 409 -23.32 11.32 -22.53
N GLY A 410 -23.42 10.00 -22.38
CA GLY A 410 -22.90 9.03 -23.36
C GLY A 410 -21.46 9.21 -23.84
N LEU A 411 -20.53 9.52 -22.93
CA LEU A 411 -19.09 9.50 -23.18
C LEU A 411 -18.40 8.59 -22.17
N ASP A 412 -18.31 7.31 -22.53
CA ASP A 412 -17.20 6.43 -22.16
C ASP A 412 -16.87 5.52 -23.36
#